data_AF-A0A388JQL4-F1
#
_entry.id   AF-A0A388JQL4-F1
#
_cell.length_a   1.000
_cell.length_b   1.000
_cell.length_c   1.000
_cell.angle_alpha   90.00
_cell.angle_beta   90.00
_cell.angle_gamma   90.00
#
_symmetry.space_group_name_H-M   'P 1'
#
loop_
_entity.id
_entity.type
_entity.pdbx_description
1 polymer ?
#
loop_
_entity_poly.entity_id
_entity_poly.type
_entity_poly.pdbx_seq_one_letter_code
_entity_poly.pdbx_strand_id
1 'polypeptide(L)'
;MVETRTGKETSPYTPEQQAKMAALVKENRERKEREKQAKLKAIAEEQAAKMKEIEEEMEKKKKVVEEVATEEEKERMRIESREESSGTQKEEDAEMERKISEWVDNLSLGEDEEAQMYVTQEEKEAFARALEVIKDPLERQEAEEEKKLE
;
A
#
# COMPACT_ATOMS: atom_id res chain seq x y z
N MET A 1 71.28 -27.92 -29.96
CA MET A 1 70.29 -28.84 -29.37
C MET A 1 69.34 -27.97 -28.57
N VAL A 2 68.12 -27.73 -29.06
CA VAL A 2 67.17 -26.78 -28.45
C VAL A 2 66.12 -27.60 -27.71
N GLU A 3 66.16 -27.56 -26.39
CA GLU A 3 65.19 -28.21 -25.52
C GLU A 3 63.94 -27.33 -25.44
N THR A 4 62.86 -27.79 -26.08
CA THR A 4 61.55 -27.15 -26.01
C THR A 4 60.98 -27.38 -24.61
N ARG A 5 60.83 -26.29 -23.83
CA ARG A 5 60.09 -26.27 -22.58
C ARG A 5 58.63 -26.63 -22.85
N THR A 6 58.28 -27.89 -22.61
CA THR A 6 56.92 -28.44 -22.61
C THR A 6 56.14 -27.76 -21.48
N GLY A 7 55.52 -26.63 -21.81
CA GLY A 7 54.73 -25.84 -20.89
C GLY A 7 53.42 -26.53 -20.56
N LYS A 8 53.22 -26.82 -19.26
CA LYS A 8 51.94 -27.06 -18.59
C LYS A 8 51.05 -28.11 -19.28
N GLU A 9 51.30 -29.38 -18.96
CA GLU A 9 50.23 -30.37 -19.02
C GLU A 9 49.05 -29.89 -18.19
N THR A 10 47.99 -29.44 -18.86
CA THR A 10 46.66 -29.40 -18.27
C THR A 10 46.20 -30.86 -18.18
N SER A 11 46.65 -31.56 -17.13
CA SER A 11 46.20 -32.93 -16.87
C SER A 11 44.67 -32.91 -16.81
N PRO A 12 43.97 -33.74 -17.60
CA PRO A 12 42.53 -33.86 -17.50
C PRO A 12 42.19 -34.26 -16.06
N TYR A 13 41.19 -33.57 -15.51
CA TYR A 13 40.76 -33.70 -14.12
C TYR A 13 40.39 -35.16 -13.82
N THR A 14 40.84 -35.71 -12.69
CA THR A 14 40.61 -37.14 -12.40
C THR A 14 39.12 -37.40 -12.13
N PRO A 15 38.60 -38.61 -12.41
CA PRO A 15 37.18 -38.92 -12.26
C PRO A 15 36.65 -38.68 -10.83
N GLU A 16 37.46 -38.93 -9.79
CA GLU A 16 37.10 -38.62 -8.40
C GLU A 16 36.92 -37.12 -8.15
N GLN A 17 37.81 -36.34 -8.73
CA GLN A 17 37.83 -34.90 -8.69
C GLN A 17 36.54 -34.37 -9.36
N GLN A 18 36.19 -34.94 -10.53
CA GLN A 18 34.99 -34.59 -11.32
C GLN A 18 33.71 -34.94 -10.56
N ALA A 19 33.67 -36.09 -9.89
CA ALA A 19 32.56 -36.51 -9.04
C ALA A 19 32.35 -35.56 -7.84
N LYS A 20 33.44 -35.09 -7.21
CA LYS A 20 33.35 -34.09 -6.11
C LYS A 20 32.76 -32.76 -6.59
N MET A 21 33.14 -32.29 -7.77
CA MET A 21 32.55 -31.08 -8.36
C MET A 21 31.06 -31.27 -8.68
N ALA A 22 30.68 -32.41 -9.27
CA ALA A 22 29.29 -32.71 -9.56
C ALA A 22 28.42 -32.81 -8.30
N ALA A 23 28.94 -33.43 -7.23
CA ALA A 23 28.27 -33.50 -5.94
C ALA A 23 28.04 -32.10 -5.32
N LEU A 24 29.07 -31.26 -5.34
CA LEU A 24 29.00 -29.89 -4.80
C LEU A 24 28.03 -28.99 -5.59
N VAL A 25 27.97 -29.16 -6.92
CA VAL A 25 26.99 -28.45 -7.77
C VAL A 25 25.57 -28.89 -7.43
N LYS A 26 25.33 -30.18 -7.22
CA LYS A 26 24.01 -30.71 -6.84
C LYS A 26 23.57 -30.19 -5.46
N GLU A 27 24.47 -30.25 -4.47
CA GLU A 27 24.21 -29.72 -3.13
C GLU A 27 23.90 -28.21 -3.15
N ASN A 28 24.67 -27.42 -3.92
CA ASN A 28 24.42 -25.99 -4.07
C ASN A 28 23.06 -25.69 -4.71
N ARG A 29 22.63 -26.50 -5.68
CA ARG A 29 21.32 -26.36 -6.31
C ARG A 29 20.20 -26.61 -5.30
N GLU A 30 20.29 -27.69 -4.54
CA GLU A 30 19.30 -28.01 -3.49
C GLU A 30 19.28 -26.95 -2.38
N ARG A 31 20.44 -26.41 -1.98
CA ARG A 31 20.52 -25.32 -0.99
C ARG A 31 19.82 -24.06 -1.48
N LYS A 32 20.06 -23.67 -2.74
CA LYS A 32 19.37 -22.50 -3.35
C LYS A 32 17.87 -22.71 -3.45
N GLU A 33 17.42 -23.93 -3.70
CA GLU A 33 16.00 -24.26 -3.77
C GLU A 33 15.33 -24.16 -2.39
N ARG A 34 15.98 -24.67 -1.34
CA ARG A 34 15.52 -24.51 0.04
C ARG A 34 15.49 -23.04 0.47
N GLU A 35 16.50 -22.26 0.10
CA GLU A 35 16.55 -20.82 0.39
C GLU A 35 15.40 -20.06 -0.30
N LYS A 36 15.10 -20.39 -1.57
CA LYS A 36 13.95 -19.80 -2.28
C LYS A 36 12.63 -20.15 -1.60
N GLN A 37 12.43 -21.41 -1.20
CA GLN A 37 11.22 -21.83 -0.48
C GLN A 37 11.10 -21.10 0.87
N ALA A 38 12.20 -20.96 1.61
CA ALA A 38 12.21 -20.23 2.88
C ALA A 38 11.84 -18.75 2.70
N LYS A 39 12.38 -18.08 1.67
CA LYS A 39 12.02 -16.69 1.34
C LYS A 39 10.55 -16.53 0.98
N LEU A 40 10.00 -17.44 0.16
CA LEU A 40 8.58 -17.42 -0.18
C LEU A 40 7.70 -17.62 1.05
N LYS A 41 8.07 -18.55 1.94
CA LYS A 41 7.35 -18.78 3.19
C LYS A 41 7.40 -17.57 4.12
N ALA A 42 8.56 -16.92 4.25
CA ALA A 42 8.72 -15.71 5.05
C ALA A 42 7.85 -14.56 4.54
N ILE A 43 7.79 -14.36 3.22
CA ILE A 43 6.92 -13.34 2.60
C ILE A 43 5.44 -13.64 2.90
N ALA A 44 5.02 -14.90 2.79
CA ALA A 44 3.64 -15.29 3.09
C ALA A 44 3.29 -15.09 4.57
N GLU A 45 4.22 -15.39 5.49
CA GLU A 45 4.03 -15.20 6.92
C GLU A 45 3.98 -13.71 7.29
N GLU A 46 4.82 -12.86 6.67
CA GLU A 46 4.76 -11.40 6.85
C GLU A 46 3.43 -10.81 6.36
N GLN A 47 2.96 -11.23 5.17
CA GLN A 47 1.67 -10.80 4.64
C GLN A 47 0.51 -11.23 5.54
N ALA A 48 0.54 -12.45 6.06
CA ALA A 48 -0.47 -12.93 7.02
C ALA A 48 -0.44 -12.14 8.34
N ALA A 49 0.75 -11.79 8.84
CA ALA A 49 0.89 -10.96 10.03
C ALA A 49 0.32 -9.54 9.81
N LYS A 50 0.63 -8.90 8.67
CA LYS A 50 0.09 -7.57 8.31
C LYS A 50 -1.43 -7.57 8.22
N MET A 51 -2.04 -8.58 7.60
CA MET A 51 -3.50 -8.69 7.52
C MET A 51 -4.15 -8.80 8.90
N LYS A 52 -3.53 -9.57 9.81
CA LYS A 52 -4.01 -9.72 11.18
C LYS A 52 -3.89 -8.43 12.01
N GLU A 53 -2.81 -7.67 11.81
CA GLU A 53 -2.63 -6.37 12.47
C GLU A 53 -3.69 -5.36 12.02
N ILE A 54 -4.00 -5.32 10.72
CA ILE A 54 -5.06 -4.47 10.16
C ILE A 54 -6.44 -4.86 10.73
N GLU A 55 -6.75 -6.17 10.80
CA GLU A 55 -8.00 -6.65 11.38
C GLU A 55 -8.17 -6.23 12.85
N GLU A 56 -7.11 -6.37 13.66
CA GLU A 56 -7.14 -5.97 15.07
C GLU A 56 -7.29 -4.45 15.24
N GLU A 57 -6.65 -3.64 14.39
CA GLU A 57 -6.79 -2.18 14.40
C GLU A 57 -8.21 -1.75 14.00
N MET A 58 -8.79 -2.38 12.97
CA MET A 58 -10.17 -2.12 12.55
C MET A 58 -11.19 -2.49 13.64
N GLU A 59 -10.96 -3.59 14.37
CA GLU A 59 -11.83 -3.97 15.50
C GLU A 59 -11.74 -2.94 16.64
N LYS A 60 -10.54 -2.44 16.95
CA LYS A 60 -10.36 -1.38 17.95
C LYS A 60 -11.05 -0.08 17.52
N LYS A 61 -10.85 0.36 16.27
CA LYS A 61 -11.53 1.55 15.73
C LYS A 61 -13.04 1.42 15.78
N LYS A 62 -13.58 0.24 15.45
CA LYS A 62 -15.03 -0.02 15.53
C LYS A 62 -15.58 0.10 16.95
N LYS A 63 -14.87 -0.41 17.96
CA LYS A 63 -15.25 -0.23 19.37
C LYS A 63 -15.24 1.22 19.81
N VAL A 64 -14.24 2.00 19.39
CA VAL A 64 -14.17 3.44 19.71
C VAL A 64 -15.34 4.21 19.08
N VAL A 65 -15.70 3.89 17.83
CA VAL A 65 -16.85 4.52 17.15
C VAL A 65 -18.18 4.18 17.83
N GLU A 66 -18.35 2.94 18.30
CA GLU A 66 -19.57 2.52 19.02
C GLU A 66 -19.70 3.21 20.39
N GLU A 67 -18.58 3.43 21.10
CA GLU A 67 -18.58 4.14 22.38
C GLU A 67 -18.88 5.65 22.19
N VAL A 68 -18.35 6.29 21.14
CA VAL A 68 -18.65 7.69 20.82
C VAL A 68 -20.11 7.87 20.40
N ALA A 69 -20.66 6.97 19.59
CA ALA A 69 -22.06 7.04 19.16
C ALA A 69 -23.06 6.94 20.33
N THR A 70 -22.72 6.14 21.35
CA THR A 70 -23.55 5.95 22.55
C THR A 70 -23.41 7.09 23.58
N GLU A 71 -22.27 7.79 23.62
CA GLU A 71 -22.11 9.01 24.42
C GLU A 71 -22.85 10.20 23.77
N GLU A 72 -22.72 10.37 22.45
CA GLU A 72 -23.40 11.41 21.68
C GLU A 72 -24.94 11.26 21.74
N GLU A 73 -25.47 10.02 21.85
CA GLU A 73 -26.91 9.75 22.07
C GLU A 73 -27.44 10.23 23.41
N LYS A 74 -26.65 10.10 24.47
CA LYS A 74 -27.04 10.61 25.79
C LYS A 74 -26.92 12.12 25.89
N GLU A 75 -26.03 12.73 25.11
CA GLU A 75 -25.89 14.19 25.04
C GLU A 75 -27.04 14.85 24.28
N ARG A 76 -27.45 14.31 23.12
CA ARG A 76 -28.61 14.84 22.35
C ARG A 76 -29.93 14.78 23.13
N MET A 77 -30.16 13.72 23.93
CA MET A 77 -31.35 13.64 24.80
C MET A 77 -31.38 14.73 25.90
N ARG A 78 -30.20 15.23 26.32
CA ARG A 78 -30.07 16.27 27.35
C ARG A 78 -30.28 17.69 26.81
N ILE A 79 -29.95 17.92 25.54
CA ILE A 79 -30.12 19.22 24.88
C ILE A 79 -31.57 19.41 24.43
N GLU A 80 -32.23 18.36 23.92
CA GLU A 80 -33.63 18.40 23.49
C GLU A 80 -34.58 18.80 24.64
N SER A 81 -34.30 18.38 25.87
CA SER A 81 -35.08 18.77 27.06
C SER A 81 -34.93 20.26 27.45
N ARG A 82 -33.99 21.00 26.85
CA ARG A 82 -33.71 22.42 27.15
C ARG A 82 -34.25 23.36 26.06
N GLU A 83 -34.50 22.86 24.85
CA GLU A 83 -34.90 23.67 23.68
C GLU A 83 -36.41 23.86 23.51
N GLU A 84 -37.24 23.27 24.38
CA GLU A 84 -38.69 23.55 24.41
C GLU A 84 -39.04 24.96 24.96
N SER A 85 -38.03 25.82 25.24
CA SER A 85 -38.23 27.12 25.88
C SER A 85 -37.31 28.24 25.39
N SER A 86 -37.33 28.59 24.09
CA SER A 86 -36.98 29.96 23.69
C SER A 86 -37.35 30.29 22.25
N GLY A 87 -38.29 31.23 22.08
CA GLY A 87 -38.71 31.79 20.78
C GLY A 87 -37.72 32.77 20.14
N THR A 88 -36.41 32.58 20.34
CA THR A 88 -35.31 33.39 19.75
C THR A 88 -34.47 32.63 18.71
N GLN A 89 -34.86 31.40 18.39
CA GLN A 89 -34.09 30.46 17.57
C GLN A 89 -33.83 30.95 16.14
N LYS A 90 -34.67 31.81 15.57
CA LYS A 90 -34.61 32.12 14.13
C LYS A 90 -33.42 32.98 13.68
N GLU A 91 -32.85 33.81 14.56
CA GLU A 91 -31.63 34.57 14.24
C GLU A 91 -30.36 33.77 14.53
N GLU A 92 -30.36 32.94 15.58
CA GLU A 92 -29.26 32.03 15.91
C GLU A 92 -29.13 30.93 14.86
N ASP A 93 -30.25 30.39 14.37
CA ASP A 93 -30.31 29.40 13.28
C ASP A 93 -29.70 29.97 11.99
N ALA A 94 -29.98 31.24 11.67
CA ALA A 94 -29.38 31.92 10.51
C ALA A 94 -27.89 32.27 10.68
N GLU A 95 -27.38 32.36 11.92
CA GLU A 95 -25.94 32.49 12.20
C GLU A 95 -25.25 31.12 12.14
N MET A 96 -25.91 30.07 12.64
CA MET A 96 -25.48 28.68 12.56
C MET A 96 -25.41 28.21 11.10
N GLU A 97 -26.43 28.48 10.28
CA GLU A 97 -26.44 28.19 8.86
C GLU A 97 -25.28 28.87 8.11
N ARG A 98 -24.99 30.15 8.42
CA ARG A 98 -23.84 30.86 7.83
C ARG A 98 -22.51 30.25 8.21
N LYS A 99 -22.34 29.85 9.48
CA LYS A 99 -21.14 29.13 9.92
C LYS A 99 -21.04 27.77 9.26
N ILE A 100 -22.14 27.03 9.12
CA ILE A 100 -22.15 25.74 8.43
C ILE A 100 -21.78 25.92 6.96
N SER A 101 -22.32 26.93 6.26
CA SER A 101 -21.94 27.22 4.88
C SER A 101 -20.46 27.57 4.75
N GLU A 102 -19.91 28.40 5.63
CA GLU A 102 -18.48 28.73 5.63
C GLU A 102 -17.59 27.50 5.89
N TRP A 103 -18.02 26.61 6.79
CA TRP A 103 -17.30 25.34 7.05
C TRP A 103 -17.40 24.37 5.88
N VAL A 104 -18.55 24.28 5.20
CA VAL A 104 -18.73 23.45 4.00
C VAL A 104 -17.87 23.97 2.85
N ASP A 105 -17.81 25.28 2.64
CA ASP A 105 -16.95 25.90 1.62
C ASP A 105 -15.46 25.66 1.92
N ASN A 106 -15.05 25.78 3.19
CA ASN A 106 -13.66 25.52 3.59
C ASN A 106 -13.26 24.03 3.48
N LEU A 107 -14.16 23.10 3.80
CA LEU A 107 -13.93 21.66 3.64
C LEU A 107 -13.85 21.27 2.16
N SER A 108 -14.76 21.82 1.34
CA SER A 108 -14.76 21.63 -0.11
C SER A 108 -13.46 22.13 -0.77
N LEU A 109 -12.83 23.17 -0.19
CA LEU A 109 -11.55 23.70 -0.66
C LEU A 109 -10.33 22.87 -0.19
N GLY A 110 -10.44 22.14 0.93
CA GLY A 110 -9.34 21.37 1.54
C GLY A 110 -9.18 19.94 1.03
N GLU A 111 -10.22 19.35 0.46
CA GLU A 111 -10.21 17.96 -0.05
C GLU A 111 -9.29 17.79 -1.29
N ASP A 112 -9.09 18.85 -2.08
CA ASP A 112 -8.27 18.82 -3.30
C ASP A 112 -6.75 18.85 -3.04
N GLU A 113 -6.30 19.34 -1.87
CA GLU A 113 -4.88 19.50 -1.57
C GLU A 113 -4.26 18.24 -0.92
N GLU A 114 -5.04 17.49 -0.12
CA GLU A 114 -4.59 16.22 0.50
C GLU A 114 -4.56 15.06 -0.50
N ALA A 115 -5.50 15.02 -1.46
CA ALA A 115 -5.50 14.05 -2.55
C ALA A 115 -4.29 14.23 -3.51
N GLN A 116 -3.83 15.47 -3.73
CA GLN A 116 -2.64 15.73 -4.56
C GLN A 116 -1.32 15.31 -3.91
N MET A 117 -1.28 15.22 -2.58
CA MET A 117 -0.15 14.76 -1.78
C MET A 117 -0.04 13.23 -1.69
N TYR A 118 -1.16 12.51 -1.80
CA TYR A 118 -1.18 11.05 -1.72
C TYR A 118 -0.61 10.35 -2.97
N VAL A 119 -0.70 11.00 -4.14
CA VAL A 119 -0.06 10.49 -5.36
C VAL A 119 1.39 10.96 -5.39
N THR A 120 2.29 10.05 -5.11
CA THR A 120 3.74 10.34 -5.11
C THR A 120 4.20 10.75 -6.51
N GLN A 121 5.23 11.61 -6.60
CA GLN A 121 5.78 12.06 -7.89
C GLN A 121 6.19 10.88 -8.79
N GLU A 122 6.62 9.77 -8.17
CA GLU A 122 7.00 8.53 -8.85
C GLU A 122 5.80 7.83 -9.49
N GLU A 123 4.62 7.85 -8.85
CA GLU A 123 3.38 7.32 -9.43
C GLU A 123 2.87 8.19 -10.58
N LYS A 124 3.00 9.53 -10.49
CA LYS A 124 2.68 10.45 -11.59
C LYS A 124 3.58 10.19 -12.81
N GLU A 125 4.87 9.98 -12.58
CA GLU A 125 5.81 9.61 -13.65
C GLU A 125 5.57 8.21 -14.22
N ALA A 126 5.27 7.22 -13.38
CA ALA A 126 4.97 5.87 -13.81
C ALA A 126 3.71 5.83 -14.70
N PHE A 127 2.68 6.58 -14.33
CA PHE A 127 1.47 6.73 -15.12
C PHE A 127 1.74 7.43 -16.46
N ALA A 128 2.52 8.52 -16.47
CA ALA A 128 2.92 9.19 -17.71
C ALA A 128 3.69 8.27 -18.67
N ARG A 129 4.61 7.44 -18.15
CA ARG A 129 5.34 6.44 -18.95
C ARG A 129 4.43 5.33 -19.45
N ALA A 130 3.49 4.85 -18.64
CA ALA A 130 2.51 3.85 -19.05
C ALA A 130 1.64 4.37 -20.22
N LEU A 131 1.20 5.63 -20.14
CA LEU A 131 0.48 6.28 -21.22
C LEU A 131 1.34 6.49 -22.47
N GLU A 132 2.66 6.69 -22.38
CA GLU A 132 3.56 6.78 -23.54
C GLU A 132 3.76 5.44 -24.26
N VAL A 133 3.66 4.32 -23.53
CA VAL A 133 3.76 2.96 -24.10
C VAL A 133 2.50 2.61 -24.89
N ILE A 134 1.34 3.11 -24.46
CA ILE A 134 0.06 2.90 -25.16
C ILE A 134 -0.02 3.85 -26.36
N LYS A 135 0.16 3.28 -27.56
CA LYS A 135 0.18 4.02 -28.83
C LYS A 135 -1.22 4.30 -29.38
N ASP A 136 -2.22 3.55 -28.93
CA ASP A 136 -3.61 3.69 -29.36
C ASP A 136 -4.33 4.74 -28.49
N PRO A 137 -4.96 5.78 -29.10
CA PRO A 137 -5.58 6.86 -28.35
C PRO A 137 -6.83 6.43 -27.57
N LEU A 138 -7.51 5.35 -27.98
CA LEU A 138 -8.71 4.87 -27.31
C LEU A 138 -8.35 4.13 -26.02
N GLU A 139 -7.38 3.23 -26.09
CA GLU A 139 -6.85 2.51 -24.91
C GLU A 139 -6.18 3.46 -23.90
N ARG A 140 -5.57 4.55 -24.39
CA ARG A 140 -4.96 5.58 -23.55
C ARG A 140 -6.00 6.33 -22.71
N GLN A 141 -7.18 6.60 -23.29
CA GLN A 141 -8.28 7.25 -22.59
C GLN A 141 -8.93 6.31 -21.56
N GLU A 142 -9.07 5.02 -21.90
CA GLU A 142 -9.60 4.01 -20.98
C GLU A 142 -8.71 3.83 -19.74
N ALA A 143 -7.39 3.80 -19.92
CA ALA A 143 -6.42 3.74 -18.83
C ALA A 143 -6.42 5.01 -17.93
N GLU A 144 -6.78 6.17 -18.48
CA GLU A 144 -6.91 7.43 -17.72
C GLU A 144 -8.20 7.48 -16.90
N GLU A 145 -9.31 7.01 -17.47
CA GLU A 145 -10.59 6.91 -16.76
C GLU A 145 -10.56 5.84 -15.65
N GLU A 146 -9.88 4.71 -15.86
CA GLU A 146 -9.71 3.68 -14.82
C GLU A 146 -8.98 4.23 -13.59
N LYS A 147 -7.91 5.03 -13.79
CA LYS A 147 -7.17 5.68 -12.70
C LYS A 147 -7.94 6.80 -11.98
N LYS A 148 -9.00 7.31 -12.59
CA LYS A 148 -9.87 8.34 -12.02
C LYS A 148 -11.03 7.75 -11.22
N LEU A 149 -11.35 6.48 -11.47
CA LEU A 149 -12.41 5.73 -10.80
C LEU A 149 -11.89 4.85 -9.64
N GLU A 150 -10.56 4.64 -9.57
CA GLU A 150 -9.85 4.01 -8.46
C GLU A 150 -9.66 4.98 -7.28
#